data_AF-A0A7L2F1Y7-F1
#
_entry.id   AF-A0A7L2F1Y7-F1
#
_cell.length_a   1.000
_cell.length_b   1.000
_cell.length_c   1.000
_cell.angle_alpha   90.00
_cell.angle_beta   90.00
_cell.angle_gamma   90.00
#
_symmetry.space_group_name_H-M   'P 1'
#
loop_
_entity.id
_entity.type
_entity.pdbx_description
1 polymer ?
#
loop_
_entity_poly.entity_id
_entity_poly.type
_entity_poly.pdbx_seq_one_letter_code
_entity_poly.pdbx_strand_id
1 'polypeptide(L)'
;WALMLLLSVAIYGSHAPLLTLCKVDGAIPFSSTSVVVLVELTKLLLSVLSLLPGPREPLPAALSWRHAAPFALSALLYAANNNLVVHMQLFMDPSTFQVLSNLKIVSTALLYSLLLRRRLGLRRWLALLLLLAAGVTYSCGGLRGHGDPPGTRLHVTPVGLLLLSVYCLISGLSAVYTEAILKSQELPLGLQNIFLYFFGVLLNLMGSVWTGMEGGFLEGFSPWVLLVVLSQALNGLIMSVVMKHSSNITRLFIISCSILVNALLSVALFNLQLTLLFFVAVACIGLAVHLYYGVT
;
A
#
# COMPACT_ATOMS: atom_id res chain seq x y z
N TRP A 1 -2.93 -12.94 -16.46
CA TRP A 1 -2.23 -12.83 -15.16
C TRP A 1 -1.02 -11.90 -15.22
N ALA A 2 0.02 -12.18 -16.02
CA ALA A 2 1.22 -11.32 -16.09
C ALA A 2 0.93 -9.85 -16.42
N LEU A 3 0.05 -9.58 -17.40
CA LEU A 3 -0.40 -8.23 -17.75
C LEU A 3 -0.97 -7.46 -16.55
N MET A 4 -1.75 -8.13 -15.70
CA MET A 4 -2.34 -7.52 -14.51
C MET A 4 -1.28 -7.15 -13.48
N LEU A 5 -0.26 -7.99 -13.29
CA LEU A 5 0.87 -7.69 -12.41
C LEU A 5 1.69 -6.50 -12.94
N LEU A 6 2.00 -6.48 -14.23
CA LEU A 6 2.71 -5.37 -14.87
C LEU A 6 1.92 -4.06 -14.76
N LEU A 7 0.61 -4.11 -14.99
CA LEU A 7 -0.28 -2.98 -14.78
C LEU A 7 -0.28 -2.51 -13.32
N SER A 8 -0.29 -3.43 -12.35
CA SER A 8 -0.21 -3.09 -10.92
C SER A 8 1.10 -2.37 -10.59
N VAL A 9 2.22 -2.87 -11.11
CA VAL A 9 3.55 -2.27 -10.93
C VAL A 9 3.58 -0.87 -11.55
N ALA A 10 3.02 -0.71 -12.75
CA ALA A 10 2.96 0.57 -13.45
C ALA A 10 2.10 1.60 -12.69
N ILE A 11 0.87 1.22 -12.31
CA ILE A 11 -0.05 2.10 -11.60
C ILE A 11 0.53 2.49 -10.23
N TYR A 12 1.00 1.52 -9.46
CA TYR A 12 1.60 1.79 -8.14
C TYR A 12 2.84 2.69 -8.26
N GLY A 13 3.72 2.43 -9.24
CA GLY A 13 4.94 3.21 -9.45
C GLY A 13 4.67 4.63 -9.94
N SER A 14 3.57 4.84 -10.67
CA SER A 14 3.14 6.16 -11.13
C SER A 14 2.55 7.04 -10.03
N HIS A 15 2.24 6.49 -8.85
CA HIS A 15 1.56 7.25 -7.80
C HIS A 15 2.38 8.45 -7.27
N ALA A 16 3.65 8.25 -6.91
CA ALA A 16 4.47 9.32 -6.34
C ALA A 16 4.77 10.46 -7.33
N PRO A 17 5.09 10.19 -8.61
CA PRO A 17 5.26 11.24 -9.61
C PRO A 17 3.95 11.98 -9.89
N LEU A 18 2.82 11.27 -10.00
CA LEU A 18 1.50 11.89 -10.15
C LEU A 18 1.17 12.79 -8.96
N LEU A 19 1.45 12.36 -7.73
CA LEU A 19 1.24 13.18 -6.54
C LEU A 19 2.12 14.44 -6.56
N THR A 20 3.34 14.34 -7.10
CA THR A 20 4.24 15.48 -7.26
C THR A 20 3.70 16.49 -8.29
N LEU A 21 3.07 16.02 -9.37
CA LEU A 21 2.40 16.90 -10.35
C LEU A 21 1.16 17.61 -9.77
N CYS A 22 0.57 17.10 -8.70
CA CYS A 22 -0.54 17.77 -8.02
C CYS A 22 -0.11 18.93 -7.11
N LYS A 23 1.20 19.09 -6.84
CA LYS A 23 1.68 20.16 -5.96
C LYS A 23 1.59 21.51 -6.63
N VAL A 24 1.12 22.51 -5.90
CA VAL A 24 1.10 23.92 -6.30
C VAL A 24 2.00 24.68 -5.32
N ASP A 25 2.97 25.42 -5.82
CA ASP A 25 3.97 26.14 -5.02
C ASP A 25 4.73 25.26 -4.00
N GLY A 26 4.94 24.00 -4.34
CA GLY A 26 5.62 23.01 -3.48
C GLY A 26 4.74 22.39 -2.39
N ALA A 27 3.51 22.90 -2.20
CA ALA A 27 2.54 22.37 -1.24
C ALA A 27 1.47 21.50 -1.91
N ILE A 28 0.88 20.59 -1.14
CA ILE A 28 -0.28 19.81 -1.60
C ILE A 28 -1.53 20.64 -1.29
N PRO A 29 -2.28 21.13 -2.29
CA PRO A 29 -3.36 22.09 -2.09
C PRO A 29 -4.67 21.45 -1.58
N PHE A 30 -4.72 20.12 -1.47
CA PHE A 30 -5.92 19.37 -1.10
C PHE A 30 -5.72 18.59 0.21
N SER A 31 -6.82 18.32 0.90
CA SER A 31 -6.80 17.48 2.09
C SER A 31 -6.54 16.01 1.73
N SER A 32 -5.57 15.40 2.43
CA SER A 32 -5.26 13.97 2.30
C SER A 32 -6.42 13.08 2.74
N THR A 33 -7.23 13.49 3.72
CA THR A 33 -8.39 12.71 4.19
C THR A 33 -9.49 12.65 3.14
N SER A 34 -9.78 13.77 2.47
CA SER A 34 -10.77 13.83 1.38
C SER A 34 -10.40 12.91 0.22
N VAL A 35 -9.13 12.90 -0.19
CA VAL A 35 -8.65 12.02 -1.25
C VAL A 35 -8.78 10.55 -0.88
N VAL A 36 -8.45 10.18 0.37
CA VAL A 36 -8.62 8.80 0.84
C VAL A 36 -10.08 8.37 0.83
N VAL A 37 -10.99 9.22 1.32
CA VAL A 37 -12.44 8.94 1.28
C VAL A 37 -12.93 8.77 -0.17
N LEU A 38 -12.50 9.65 -1.08
CA LEU A 38 -12.90 9.57 -2.49
C LEU A 38 -12.34 8.33 -3.19
N VAL A 39 -11.12 7.91 -2.86
CA VAL A 39 -10.53 6.65 -3.34
C VAL A 39 -11.36 5.46 -2.88
N GLU A 40 -11.73 5.38 -1.59
CA GLU A 40 -12.56 4.29 -1.07
C GLU A 40 -13.98 4.29 -1.66
N LEU A 41 -14.59 5.47 -1.84
CA LEU A 41 -15.87 5.61 -2.53
C LEU A 41 -15.79 5.15 -3.99
N THR A 42 -14.71 5.51 -4.69
CA THR A 42 -14.50 5.08 -6.08
C THR A 42 -14.30 3.57 -6.17
N LYS A 43 -13.54 2.96 -5.24
CA LYS A 43 -13.40 1.49 -5.16
C LYS A 43 -14.74 0.82 -4.89
N LEU A 44 -15.54 1.36 -3.98
CA LEU A 44 -16.87 0.85 -3.67
C LEU A 44 -17.78 0.90 -4.92
N LEU A 45 -17.84 2.05 -5.60
CA LEU A 45 -18.61 2.23 -6.83
C LEU A 45 -18.17 1.24 -7.90
N LEU A 46 -16.87 1.15 -8.19
CA LEU A 46 -16.33 0.22 -9.19
C LEU A 46 -16.59 -1.25 -8.80
N SER A 47 -16.61 -1.57 -7.51
CA SER A 47 -16.94 -2.92 -7.03
C SER A 47 -18.42 -3.25 -7.23
N VAL A 48 -19.33 -2.31 -6.99
CA VAL A 48 -20.76 -2.47 -7.33
C VAL A 48 -20.93 -2.63 -8.84
N LEU A 49 -20.30 -1.76 -9.64
CA LEU A 49 -20.35 -1.84 -11.10
C LEU A 49 -19.83 -3.17 -11.62
N SER A 50 -18.82 -3.77 -10.99
CA SER A 50 -18.27 -5.08 -11.40
C SER A 50 -19.26 -6.24 -11.24
N LEU A 51 -20.31 -6.10 -10.41
CA LEU A 51 -21.34 -7.12 -10.21
C LEU A 51 -22.55 -6.97 -11.15
N LEU A 52 -22.72 -5.82 -11.80
CA LEU A 52 -23.85 -5.57 -12.71
C LEU A 52 -23.88 -6.43 -13.99
N PRO A 53 -22.75 -6.76 -14.65
CA PRO A 53 -22.75 -7.53 -15.91
C PRO A 53 -22.82 -9.05 -15.73
N GLY A 54 -22.75 -9.57 -14.49
CA GLY A 54 -22.69 -11.00 -14.22
C GLY A 54 -24.06 -11.70 -14.33
N PRO A 55 -24.10 -13.03 -14.56
CA PRO A 55 -25.31 -13.81 -14.35
C PRO A 55 -25.84 -13.52 -12.94
N ARG A 56 -27.15 -13.25 -12.83
CA ARG A 56 -27.84 -13.12 -11.55
C ARG A 56 -27.91 -14.51 -10.90
N GLU A 57 -26.78 -15.07 -10.50
CA GLU A 57 -26.82 -16.07 -9.45
C GLU A 57 -27.53 -15.40 -8.28
N PRO A 58 -28.59 -16.01 -7.73
CA PRO A 58 -29.29 -15.43 -6.60
C PRO A 58 -28.25 -15.18 -5.52
N LEU A 59 -27.96 -13.90 -5.24
CA LEU A 59 -27.18 -13.52 -4.07
C LEU A 59 -27.78 -14.31 -2.92
N PRO A 60 -27.00 -15.16 -2.23
CA PRO A 60 -27.56 -16.02 -1.20
C PRO A 60 -28.39 -15.13 -0.27
N ALA A 61 -29.70 -15.39 -0.22
CA ALA A 61 -30.69 -14.52 0.44
C ALA A 61 -30.38 -14.29 1.93
N ALA A 62 -29.45 -15.07 2.48
CA ALA A 62 -28.79 -14.83 3.76
C ALA A 62 -27.46 -14.07 3.57
N LEU A 63 -27.54 -12.79 3.24
CA LEU A 63 -26.47 -11.80 3.44
C LEU A 63 -26.26 -11.61 4.96
N SER A 64 -25.74 -12.65 5.62
CA SER A 64 -25.57 -12.68 7.06
C SER A 64 -24.42 -11.77 7.47
N TRP A 65 -24.64 -10.95 8.49
CA TRP A 65 -23.62 -10.11 9.14
C TRP A 65 -22.32 -10.86 9.46
N ARG A 66 -22.39 -12.18 9.64
CA ARG A 66 -21.23 -13.08 9.82
C ARG A 66 -20.21 -13.02 8.68
N HIS A 67 -20.64 -12.79 7.44
CA HIS A 67 -19.73 -12.67 6.29
C HIS A 67 -19.12 -11.28 6.18
N ALA A 68 -19.86 -10.24 6.60
CA ALA A 68 -19.44 -8.84 6.53
C ALA A 68 -18.53 -8.42 7.71
N ALA A 69 -18.79 -8.91 8.92
CA ALA A 69 -18.05 -8.55 10.13
C ALA A 69 -16.52 -8.78 10.04
N PRO A 70 -16.01 -9.87 9.42
CA PRO A 70 -14.58 -10.02 9.19
C PRO A 70 -13.98 -8.89 8.36
N PHE A 71 -14.69 -8.37 7.36
CA PHE A 71 -14.23 -7.25 6.54
C PHE A 71 -14.21 -5.94 7.33
N ALA A 72 -15.12 -5.75 8.30
CA ALA A 72 -15.07 -4.61 9.21
C ALA A 72 -13.79 -4.60 10.05
N LEU A 73 -13.38 -5.75 10.58
CA LEU A 73 -12.11 -5.88 11.30
C LEU A 73 -10.92 -5.59 10.39
N SER A 74 -10.94 -6.09 9.15
CA SER A 74 -9.89 -5.78 8.17
C SER A 74 -9.79 -4.29 7.88
N ALA A 75 -10.94 -3.62 7.67
CA ALA A 75 -11.00 -2.18 7.43
C ALA A 75 -10.49 -1.38 8.65
N LEU A 76 -10.85 -1.81 9.87
CA LEU A 76 -10.36 -1.22 11.12
C LEU A 76 -8.83 -1.32 11.24
N LEU A 77 -8.24 -2.48 10.92
CA LEU A 77 -6.79 -2.65 10.95
C LEU A 77 -6.08 -1.76 9.92
N TYR A 78 -6.64 -1.59 8.70
CA TYR A 78 -6.10 -0.65 7.72
C TYR A 78 -6.23 0.80 8.18
N ALA A 79 -7.37 1.19 8.74
CA ALA A 79 -7.59 2.54 9.26
C ALA A 79 -6.62 2.83 10.42
N ALA A 80 -6.45 1.88 11.35
CA ALA A 80 -5.48 1.99 12.44
C ALA A 80 -4.04 2.10 11.90
N ASN A 81 -3.68 1.32 10.87
CA ASN A 81 -2.37 1.41 10.25
C ASN A 81 -2.10 2.80 9.67
N ASN A 82 -3.06 3.35 8.92
CA ASN A 82 -2.93 4.68 8.31
C ASN A 82 -2.79 5.79 9.35
N ASN A 83 -3.63 5.78 10.40
CA ASN A 83 -3.55 6.77 11.47
C ASN A 83 -2.23 6.67 12.25
N LEU A 84 -1.71 5.46 12.45
CA LEU A 84 -0.44 5.26 13.12
C LEU A 84 0.73 5.84 12.32
N VAL A 85 0.71 5.79 10.98
CA VAL A 85 1.72 6.46 10.14
C VAL A 85 1.76 7.96 10.42
N VAL A 86 0.60 8.61 10.47
CA VAL A 86 0.49 10.06 10.74
C VAL A 86 0.98 10.37 12.15
N HIS A 87 0.51 9.62 13.14
CA HIS A 87 0.91 9.81 14.54
C HIS A 87 2.41 9.60 14.75
N MET A 88 3.02 8.65 14.03
CA MET A 88 4.46 8.40 14.10
C MET A 88 5.30 9.59 13.65
N GLN A 89 4.81 10.42 12.73
CA GLN A 89 5.54 11.63 12.27
C GLN A 89 5.80 12.63 13.42
N LEU A 90 5.10 12.51 14.55
CA LEU A 90 5.34 13.33 15.75
C LEU A 90 6.59 12.88 16.54
N PHE A 91 7.04 11.64 16.35
CA PHE A 91 8.10 11.00 17.14
C PHE A 91 9.34 10.60 16.33
N MET A 92 9.25 10.67 14.99
CA MET A 92 10.32 10.33 14.07
C MET A 92 10.18 11.11 12.77
N ASP A 93 11.32 11.44 12.15
CA ASP A 93 11.33 12.15 10.88
C ASP A 93 10.78 11.28 9.73
N PRO A 94 10.18 11.87 8.68
CA PRO A 94 9.65 11.15 7.53
C PRO A 94 10.69 10.25 6.83
N SER A 95 11.93 10.73 6.75
CA SER A 95 13.09 10.02 6.21
C SER A 95 13.41 8.74 6.98
N THR A 96 13.50 8.86 8.30
CA THR A 96 13.70 7.75 9.24
C THR A 96 12.57 6.74 9.14
N PHE A 97 11.32 7.22 9.06
CA PHE A 97 10.14 6.37 8.89
C PHE A 97 10.18 5.60 7.57
N GLN A 98 10.55 6.25 6.48
CA GLN A 98 10.60 5.61 5.16
C GLN A 98 11.64 4.49 5.09
N VAL A 99 12.77 4.63 5.78
CA VAL A 99 13.77 3.56 5.87
C VAL A 99 13.24 2.41 6.73
N LEU A 100 12.81 2.72 7.96
CA LEU A 100 12.47 1.71 8.95
C LEU A 100 11.14 0.99 8.68
N SER A 101 10.19 1.63 8.00
CA SER A 101 8.90 1.03 7.62
C SER A 101 9.04 -0.15 6.65
N ASN A 102 10.19 -0.32 5.99
CA ASN A 102 10.48 -1.51 5.17
C ASN A 102 10.48 -2.81 6.01
N LEU A 103 10.69 -2.73 7.34
CA LEU A 103 10.58 -3.87 8.25
C LEU A 103 9.19 -4.53 8.21
N LYS A 104 8.16 -3.84 7.71
CA LYS A 104 6.84 -4.42 7.44
C LYS A 104 6.90 -5.64 6.51
N ILE A 105 7.91 -5.74 5.62
CA ILE A 105 8.11 -6.89 4.74
C ILE A 105 8.34 -8.16 5.57
N VAL A 106 9.24 -8.08 6.55
CA VAL A 106 9.55 -9.20 7.46
C VAL A 106 8.36 -9.51 8.34
N SER A 107 7.71 -8.49 8.91
CA SER A 107 6.51 -8.70 9.74
C SER A 107 5.38 -9.39 8.97
N THR A 108 5.12 -8.96 7.74
CA THR A 108 4.12 -9.58 6.86
C THR A 108 4.49 -11.03 6.56
N ALA A 109 5.77 -11.33 6.29
CA ALA A 109 6.23 -12.69 6.03
C ALA A 109 6.11 -13.62 7.24
N LEU A 110 6.44 -13.13 8.44
CA LEU A 110 6.27 -13.87 9.69
C LEU A 110 4.79 -14.17 9.94
N LEU A 111 3.93 -13.15 9.88
CA LEU A 111 2.50 -13.31 10.08
C LEU A 111 1.86 -14.18 8.99
N TYR A 112 2.34 -14.09 7.75
CA TYR A 112 1.94 -14.98 6.67
C TYR A 112 2.26 -16.43 7.01
N SER A 113 3.47 -16.70 7.50
CA SER A 113 3.88 -18.06 7.90
C SER A 113 3.08 -18.58 9.10
N LEU A 114 2.75 -17.72 10.06
CA LEU A 114 2.05 -18.07 11.31
C LEU A 114 0.54 -18.25 11.09
N LEU A 115 -0.15 -17.26 10.51
CA LEU A 115 -1.61 -17.23 10.39
C LEU A 115 -2.12 -18.09 9.22
N LEU A 116 -1.49 -18.03 8.04
CA LEU A 116 -1.89 -18.85 6.88
C LEU A 116 -1.24 -20.25 6.92
N ARG A 117 -0.44 -20.56 7.96
CA ARG A 117 0.26 -21.83 8.17
C ARG A 117 1.08 -22.29 6.96
N ARG A 118 1.59 -21.35 6.16
CA ARG A 118 2.42 -21.62 4.99
C ARG A 118 3.90 -21.56 5.37
N ARG A 119 4.61 -22.69 5.26
CA ARG A 119 6.06 -22.70 5.53
C ARG A 119 6.81 -22.03 4.38
N LEU A 120 7.58 -21.00 4.70
CA LEU A 120 8.52 -20.36 3.78
C LEU A 120 9.87 -21.07 3.87
N GLY A 121 10.33 -21.63 2.74
CA GLY A 121 11.68 -22.21 2.66
C GLY A 121 12.76 -21.13 2.75
N LEU A 122 14.01 -21.54 3.06
CA LEU A 122 15.16 -20.64 3.21
C LEU A 122 15.32 -19.68 2.00
N ARG A 123 15.15 -20.18 0.78
CA ARG A 123 15.25 -19.38 -0.45
C ARG A 123 14.23 -18.24 -0.50
N ARG A 124 12.98 -18.51 -0.11
CA ARG A 124 11.92 -17.49 -0.08
C ARG A 124 12.17 -16.46 1.01
N TRP A 125 12.71 -16.89 2.15
CA TRP A 125 13.18 -15.98 3.20
C TRP A 125 14.31 -15.07 2.71
N LEU A 126 15.32 -15.64 2.05
CA LEU A 126 16.42 -14.86 1.46
C LEU A 126 15.90 -13.86 0.42
N ALA A 127 14.93 -14.24 -0.42
CA ALA A 127 14.32 -13.31 -1.37
C ALA A 127 13.61 -12.13 -0.67
N LEU A 128 12.91 -12.39 0.44
CA LEU A 128 12.24 -11.34 1.22
C LEU A 128 13.24 -10.43 1.95
N LEU A 129 14.36 -10.98 2.42
CA LEU A 129 15.45 -10.20 3.01
C LEU A 129 16.15 -9.32 1.96
N LEU A 130 16.34 -9.82 0.74
CA LEU A 130 16.82 -9.02 -0.40
C LEU A 130 15.84 -7.90 -0.76
N LEU A 131 14.54 -8.18 -0.68
CA LEU A 131 13.48 -7.19 -0.91
C LEU A 131 13.51 -6.08 0.15
N LEU A 132 13.69 -6.45 1.42
CA LEU A 132 13.92 -5.52 2.52
C LEU A 132 15.15 -4.65 2.28
N ALA A 133 16.28 -5.27 1.92
CA ALA A 133 17.52 -4.57 1.64
C ALA A 133 17.36 -3.58 0.47
N ALA A 134 16.65 -3.96 -0.58
CA ALA A 134 16.36 -3.07 -1.70
C ALA A 134 15.54 -1.84 -1.29
N GLY A 135 14.47 -2.04 -0.51
CA GLY A 135 13.64 -0.94 -0.01
C GLY A 135 14.42 0.03 0.88
N VAL A 136 15.24 -0.51 1.80
CA VAL A 136 16.12 0.31 2.66
C VAL A 136 17.14 1.08 1.83
N THR A 137 17.81 0.41 0.89
CA THR A 137 18.84 1.00 0.04
C THR A 137 18.27 2.14 -0.81
N TYR A 138 17.09 1.93 -1.40
CA TYR A 138 16.37 2.95 -2.15
C TYR A 138 15.99 4.15 -1.28
N SER A 139 15.38 3.91 -0.11
CA SER A 139 15.01 4.97 0.84
C SER A 139 16.24 5.79 1.28
N CYS A 140 17.37 5.14 1.58
CA CYS A 140 18.62 5.84 1.93
C CYS A 140 19.20 6.65 0.77
N GLY A 141 19.03 6.21 -0.48
CA GLY A 141 19.43 6.95 -1.67
C GLY A 141 18.70 8.27 -1.84
N GLY A 142 17.40 8.31 -1.49
CA GLY A 142 16.62 9.53 -1.50
C GLY A 142 17.11 10.59 -0.49
N LEU A 143 17.66 10.16 0.65
CA LEU A 143 18.17 11.05 1.70
C LEU A 143 19.44 11.78 1.30
N ARG A 144 20.26 11.17 0.43
CA ARG A 144 21.56 11.72 0.01
C ARG A 144 21.48 12.69 -1.17
N GLY A 145 20.30 12.83 -1.78
CA GLY A 145 20.07 13.67 -2.97
C GLY A 145 19.74 15.13 -2.67
N HIS A 146 19.56 15.51 -1.40
CA HIS A 146 19.50 16.91 -0.96
C HIS A 146 20.75 17.18 -0.14
N GLY A 147 21.41 18.31 -0.40
CA GLY A 147 22.70 18.73 0.19
C GLY A 147 22.63 19.02 1.69
N ASP A 148 22.09 18.08 2.45
CA ASP A 148 22.03 18.09 3.89
C ASP A 148 23.45 17.85 4.45
N PRO A 149 23.86 18.58 5.49
CA PRO A 149 25.19 18.44 6.06
C PRO A 149 25.45 17.00 6.52
N PRO A 150 26.73 16.57 6.59
CA PRO A 150 27.12 15.22 7.00
C PRO A 150 26.80 15.02 8.48
N GLY A 151 25.53 14.74 8.79
CA GLY A 151 25.08 14.78 10.18
C GLY A 151 23.58 14.76 10.42
N THR A 152 22.70 14.52 9.44
CA THR A 152 21.27 14.23 9.68
C THR A 152 21.17 12.91 10.46
N ARG A 153 21.42 12.96 11.77
CA ARG A 153 21.29 11.84 12.68
C ARG A 153 19.83 11.45 12.65
N LEU A 154 19.53 10.23 12.19
CA LEU A 154 18.21 9.62 12.28
C LEU A 154 17.68 9.85 13.69
N HIS A 155 16.72 10.76 13.86
CA HIS A 155 16.15 11.02 15.18
C HIS A 155 15.12 9.92 15.45
N VAL A 156 15.57 8.91 16.19
CA VAL A 156 14.71 7.80 16.64
C VAL A 156 14.54 7.95 18.14
N THR A 157 13.34 8.36 18.56
CA THR A 157 12.95 8.24 19.96
C THR A 157 12.66 6.77 20.28
N PRO A 158 12.94 6.29 21.51
CA PRO A 158 12.60 4.91 21.90
C PRO A 158 11.09 4.65 21.81
N VAL A 159 10.27 5.69 22.05
CA VAL A 159 8.83 5.66 21.83
C VAL A 159 8.51 5.47 20.33
N GLY A 160 9.18 6.20 19.44
CA GLY A 160 9.06 6.01 17.99
C GLY A 160 9.41 4.59 17.53
N LEU A 161 10.43 3.96 18.11
CA LEU A 161 10.79 2.57 17.80
C LEU A 161 9.72 1.57 18.27
N LEU A 162 9.12 1.79 19.44
CA LEU A 162 7.99 0.99 19.93
C LEU A 162 6.78 1.14 19.01
N LEU A 163 6.41 2.38 18.66
CA LEU A 163 5.31 2.66 17.72
C LEU A 163 5.56 2.04 16.35
N LEU A 164 6.78 2.07 15.84
CA LEU A 164 7.16 1.42 14.59
C LEU A 164 6.98 -0.09 14.65
N SER A 165 7.34 -0.71 15.77
CA SER A 165 7.16 -2.15 15.96
C SER A 165 5.67 -2.51 15.91
N VAL A 166 4.83 -1.73 16.60
CA VAL A 166 3.37 -1.86 16.54
C VAL A 166 2.85 -1.62 15.12
N TYR A 167 3.34 -0.60 14.42
CA TYR A 167 2.98 -0.32 13.04
C TYR A 167 3.29 -1.47 12.09
N CYS A 168 4.48 -2.06 12.19
CA CYS A 168 4.86 -3.18 11.34
C CYS A 168 3.96 -4.40 11.60
N LEU A 169 3.64 -4.68 12.87
CA LEU A 169 2.73 -5.76 13.26
C LEU A 169 1.31 -5.52 12.74
N ILE A 170 0.74 -4.33 12.91
CA ILE A 170 -0.60 -3.99 12.41
C ILE A 170 -0.61 -4.01 10.87
N SER A 171 0.45 -3.53 10.22
CA SER A 171 0.59 -3.56 8.75
C SER A 171 0.63 -4.98 8.21
N GLY A 172 1.39 -5.87 8.86
CA GLY A 172 1.46 -7.28 8.46
C GLY A 172 0.16 -8.02 8.79
N LEU A 173 -0.45 -7.74 9.93
CA LEU A 173 -1.68 -8.38 10.39
C LEU A 173 -2.86 -8.01 9.49
N SER A 174 -3.05 -6.71 9.20
CA SER A 174 -4.08 -6.24 8.25
C SER A 174 -3.93 -6.95 6.91
N ALA A 175 -2.73 -6.92 6.32
CA ALA A 175 -2.45 -7.55 5.04
C ALA A 175 -2.79 -9.05 5.03
N VAL A 176 -2.21 -9.82 5.95
CA VAL A 176 -2.37 -11.28 6.01
C VAL A 176 -3.80 -11.67 6.35
N TYR A 177 -4.46 -10.92 7.24
CA TYR A 177 -5.85 -11.15 7.60
C TYR A 177 -6.79 -10.86 6.42
N THR A 178 -6.60 -9.77 5.67
CA THR A 178 -7.37 -9.50 4.44
C THR A 178 -7.22 -10.62 3.42
N GLU A 179 -5.99 -11.12 3.23
CA GLU A 179 -5.75 -12.27 2.34
C GLU A 179 -6.52 -13.51 2.83
N ALA A 180 -6.47 -13.81 4.13
CA ALA A 180 -7.13 -14.96 4.70
C ALA A 180 -8.65 -14.91 4.52
N ILE A 181 -9.30 -13.76 4.84
CA ILE A 181 -10.76 -13.61 4.69
C ILE A 181 -11.20 -13.62 3.23
N LEU A 182 -10.40 -13.01 2.33
CA LEU A 182 -10.68 -13.06 0.90
C LEU A 182 -10.63 -14.51 0.43
N LYS A 183 -9.66 -15.31 0.87
CA LYS A 183 -9.54 -16.71 0.42
C LYS A 183 -10.52 -17.67 1.10
N SER A 184 -10.95 -17.39 2.32
CA SER A 184 -11.81 -18.31 3.09
C SER A 184 -13.27 -18.30 2.66
N GLN A 185 -13.74 -17.22 2.02
CA GLN A 185 -15.14 -17.09 1.61
C GLN A 185 -15.32 -17.45 0.13
N GLU A 186 -16.34 -18.26 -0.17
CA GLU A 186 -16.78 -18.63 -1.53
C GLU A 186 -17.68 -17.56 -2.18
N LEU A 187 -17.60 -16.32 -1.70
CA LEU A 187 -18.35 -15.21 -2.29
C LEU A 187 -17.62 -14.64 -3.53
N PRO A 188 -18.34 -14.04 -4.48
CA PRO A 188 -17.72 -13.32 -5.59
C PRO A 188 -16.86 -12.18 -5.06
N LEU A 189 -15.70 -11.95 -5.69
CA LEU A 189 -14.72 -10.95 -5.23
C LEU A 189 -15.33 -9.53 -5.19
N GLY A 190 -16.21 -9.19 -6.13
CA GLY A 190 -16.91 -7.90 -6.14
C GLY A 190 -17.72 -7.67 -4.86
N LEU A 191 -18.39 -8.69 -4.34
CA LEU A 191 -19.17 -8.60 -3.09
C LEU A 191 -18.27 -8.48 -1.85
N GLN A 192 -17.17 -9.24 -1.80
CA GLN A 192 -16.18 -9.12 -0.72
C GLN A 192 -15.56 -7.72 -0.69
N ASN A 193 -15.24 -7.18 -1.86
CA ASN A 193 -14.75 -5.82 -2.02
C ASN A 193 -15.78 -4.78 -1.57
N ILE A 194 -17.07 -4.97 -1.88
CA ILE A 194 -18.13 -4.07 -1.38
C ILE A 194 -18.12 -4.02 0.15
N PHE A 195 -18.07 -5.16 0.85
CA PHE A 195 -18.01 -5.14 2.32
C PHE A 195 -16.77 -4.42 2.83
N LEU A 196 -15.60 -4.73 2.26
CA LEU A 196 -14.34 -4.14 2.68
C LEU A 196 -14.34 -2.61 2.52
N TYR A 197 -14.74 -2.12 1.34
CA TYR A 197 -14.73 -0.69 1.04
C TYR A 197 -15.89 0.05 1.70
N PHE A 198 -17.03 -0.60 1.94
CA PHE A 198 -18.13 -0.02 2.72
C PHE A 198 -17.66 0.35 4.14
N PHE A 199 -17.03 -0.59 4.85
CA PHE A 199 -16.45 -0.31 6.17
C PHE A 199 -15.25 0.65 6.07
N GLY A 200 -14.47 0.59 4.99
CA GLY A 200 -13.40 1.54 4.72
C GLY A 200 -13.89 2.98 4.61
N VAL A 201 -14.93 3.24 3.81
CA VAL A 201 -15.58 4.56 3.68
C VAL A 201 -16.10 5.01 5.04
N LEU A 202 -16.82 4.15 5.76
CA LEU A 202 -17.37 4.49 7.08
C LEU A 202 -16.28 4.95 8.05
N LEU A 203 -15.20 4.18 8.20
CA LEU A 203 -14.11 4.49 9.12
C LEU A 203 -13.32 5.74 8.70
N ASN A 204 -13.06 5.94 7.41
CA ASN A 204 -12.36 7.13 6.94
C ASN A 204 -13.21 8.39 7.08
N LEU A 205 -14.52 8.30 6.86
CA LEU A 205 -15.43 9.43 7.07
C LEU A 205 -15.51 9.78 8.57
N MET A 206 -15.64 8.78 9.44
CA MET A 206 -15.58 8.99 10.90
C MET A 206 -14.27 9.64 11.33
N GLY A 207 -13.13 9.17 10.79
CA GLY A 207 -11.82 9.77 11.05
C GLY A 207 -11.74 11.22 10.58
N SER A 208 -12.25 11.52 9.38
CA SER A 208 -12.26 12.89 8.83
C SER A 208 -13.13 13.85 9.63
N VAL A 209 -14.26 13.39 10.17
CA VAL A 209 -15.12 14.20 11.04
C VAL A 209 -14.43 14.44 12.39
N TRP A 210 -13.76 13.43 12.94
CA TRP A 210 -13.06 13.52 14.22
C TRP A 210 -11.88 14.50 14.20
N THR A 211 -11.08 14.50 13.13
CA THR A 211 -9.93 15.40 13.01
C THR A 211 -10.31 16.85 12.74
N GLY A 212 -11.58 17.12 12.41
CA GLY A 212 -12.00 18.41 11.87
C GLY A 212 -11.52 18.58 10.44
N MET A 213 -12.43 18.92 9.53
CA MET A 213 -12.05 19.26 8.17
C MET A 213 -11.62 20.72 8.12
N GLU A 214 -10.33 20.98 7.93
CA GLU A 214 -9.84 22.31 7.57
C GLU A 214 -10.12 22.53 6.07
N GLY A 215 -11.07 23.40 5.75
CA GLY A 215 -11.45 23.74 4.36
C GLY A 215 -12.57 22.90 3.75
N GLY A 216 -12.87 23.17 2.49
CA GLY A 216 -13.90 22.46 1.73
C GLY A 216 -13.47 21.04 1.33
N PHE A 217 -14.39 20.07 1.30
CA PHE A 217 -14.08 18.67 0.95
C PHE A 217 -13.38 18.52 -0.41
N LEU A 218 -13.72 19.38 -1.37
CA LEU A 218 -13.19 19.38 -2.75
C LEU A 218 -12.27 20.57 -3.02
N GLU A 219 -11.77 21.24 -1.99
CA GLU A 219 -10.88 22.38 -2.16
C GLU A 219 -9.50 21.93 -2.67
N GLY A 220 -8.94 22.68 -3.63
CA GLY A 220 -7.65 22.36 -4.25
C GLY A 220 -7.65 21.17 -5.22
N PHE A 221 -8.84 20.68 -5.63
CA PHE A 221 -8.93 19.57 -6.58
C PHE A 221 -8.60 20.01 -8.00
N SER A 222 -7.52 19.43 -8.55
CA SER A 222 -7.15 19.56 -9.96
C SER A 222 -7.47 18.26 -10.73
N PRO A 223 -7.48 18.29 -12.08
CA PRO A 223 -7.62 17.07 -12.89
C PRO A 223 -6.56 16.00 -12.55
N TRP A 224 -5.37 16.41 -12.11
CA TRP A 224 -4.32 15.50 -11.64
C TRP A 224 -4.73 14.76 -10.35
N VAL A 225 -5.43 15.43 -9.42
CA VAL A 225 -5.97 14.79 -8.20
C VAL A 225 -6.99 13.73 -8.58
N LEU A 226 -7.87 14.00 -9.55
CA LEU A 226 -8.83 13.00 -10.04
C LEU A 226 -8.10 11.79 -10.65
N LEU A 227 -7.03 12.01 -11.41
CA LEU A 227 -6.21 10.93 -11.94
C LEU A 227 -5.52 10.11 -10.83
N VAL A 228 -5.04 10.75 -9.76
CA VAL A 228 -4.50 10.07 -8.57
C VAL A 228 -5.58 9.21 -7.90
N VAL A 229 -6.80 9.74 -7.76
CA VAL A 229 -7.92 9.01 -7.15
C VAL A 229 -8.29 7.78 -7.97
N LEU A 230 -8.46 7.94 -9.29
CA LEU A 230 -8.80 6.83 -10.18
C LEU A 230 -7.71 5.76 -10.23
N SER A 231 -6.44 6.17 -10.37
CA SER A 231 -5.30 5.26 -10.37
C SER A 231 -5.18 4.49 -9.05
N GLN A 232 -5.36 5.16 -7.91
CA GLN A 232 -5.33 4.50 -6.59
C GLN A 232 -6.50 3.55 -6.37
N ALA A 233 -7.70 3.90 -6.85
CA ALA A 233 -8.85 3.01 -6.81
C ALA A 233 -8.61 1.74 -7.64
N LEU A 234 -8.13 1.88 -8.88
CA LEU A 234 -7.76 0.77 -9.74
C LEU A 234 -6.67 -0.11 -9.12
N ASN A 235 -5.61 0.50 -8.60
CA ASN A 235 -4.55 -0.22 -7.89
C ASN A 235 -5.12 -1.03 -6.71
N GLY A 236 -6.00 -0.45 -5.90
CA GLY A 236 -6.64 -1.16 -4.78
C GLY A 236 -7.45 -2.38 -5.23
N LEU A 237 -8.25 -2.25 -6.29
CA LEU A 237 -9.03 -3.37 -6.84
C LEU A 237 -8.12 -4.48 -7.36
N ILE A 238 -7.07 -4.12 -8.11
CA ILE A 238 -6.12 -5.10 -8.62
C ILE A 238 -5.37 -5.78 -7.46
N MET A 239 -4.99 -5.04 -6.41
CA MET A 239 -4.37 -5.61 -5.21
C MET A 239 -5.30 -6.61 -4.51
N SER A 240 -6.61 -6.36 -4.45
CA SER A 240 -7.58 -7.34 -3.93
C SER A 240 -7.64 -8.61 -4.79
N VAL A 241 -7.57 -8.50 -6.12
CA VAL A 241 -7.47 -9.66 -7.02
C VAL A 241 -6.18 -10.44 -6.78
N VAL A 242 -5.04 -9.74 -6.62
CA VAL A 242 -3.73 -10.33 -6.31
C VAL A 242 -3.77 -11.06 -4.98
N MET A 243 -4.38 -10.49 -3.95
CA MET A 243 -4.51 -11.14 -2.64
C MET A 243 -5.42 -12.37 -2.71
N LYS A 244 -6.57 -12.31 -3.40
CA LYS A 244 -7.49 -13.45 -3.55
C LYS A 244 -6.83 -14.63 -4.30
N HIS A 245 -6.16 -14.37 -5.42
CA HIS A 245 -5.68 -15.42 -6.33
C HIS A 245 -4.19 -15.75 -6.21
N SER A 246 -3.41 -14.93 -5.50
CA SER A 246 -1.98 -15.14 -5.31
C SER A 246 -1.60 -15.07 -3.83
N SER A 247 -0.99 -13.99 -3.36
CA SER A 247 -0.62 -13.81 -1.95
C SER A 247 -0.24 -12.36 -1.66
N ASN A 248 -0.20 -11.99 -0.37
CA ASN A 248 0.39 -10.72 0.04
C ASN A 248 1.88 -10.62 -0.24
N ILE A 249 2.59 -11.76 -0.33
CA ILE A 249 4.00 -11.75 -0.74
C ILE A 249 4.13 -11.23 -2.17
N THR A 250 3.27 -11.68 -3.09
CA THR A 250 3.22 -11.14 -4.46
C THR A 250 2.95 -9.64 -4.46
N ARG A 251 2.06 -9.15 -3.59
CA ARG A 251 1.83 -7.71 -3.40
C ARG A 251 3.09 -6.96 -2.95
N LEU A 252 3.90 -7.52 -2.05
CA LEU A 252 5.18 -6.91 -1.66
C LEU A 252 6.17 -6.83 -2.84
N PHE A 253 6.22 -7.86 -3.69
CA PHE A 253 7.03 -7.83 -4.92
C PHE A 253 6.56 -6.77 -5.90
N ILE A 254 5.24 -6.61 -6.10
CA ILE A 254 4.66 -5.56 -6.94
C ILE A 254 5.09 -4.17 -6.44
N ILE A 255 4.92 -3.92 -5.14
CA ILE A 255 5.31 -2.65 -4.51
C ILE A 255 6.80 -2.39 -4.70
N SER A 256 7.66 -3.40 -4.55
CA SER A 256 9.10 -3.22 -4.71
C SER A 256 9.51 -3.00 -6.17
N CYS A 257 8.93 -3.74 -7.12
CA CYS A 257 9.18 -3.54 -8.55
C CYS A 257 8.70 -2.16 -9.03
N SER A 258 7.68 -1.59 -8.38
CA SER A 258 7.16 -0.27 -8.71
C SER A 258 8.19 0.86 -8.53
N ILE A 259 9.24 0.63 -7.71
CA ILE A 259 10.36 1.55 -7.51
C ILE A 259 11.04 1.86 -8.85
N LEU A 260 11.18 0.88 -9.74
CA LEU A 260 11.76 1.07 -11.07
C LEU A 260 10.91 2.02 -11.91
N VAL A 261 9.58 1.80 -11.96
CA VAL A 261 8.66 2.65 -12.70
C VAL A 261 8.66 4.06 -12.12
N ASN A 262 8.59 4.19 -10.80
CA ASN A 262 8.65 5.47 -10.11
C ASN A 262 9.91 6.26 -10.50
N ALA A 263 11.08 5.62 -10.46
CA ALA A 263 12.34 6.25 -10.81
C ALA A 263 12.39 6.67 -12.28
N LEU A 264 11.96 5.79 -13.21
CA LEU A 264 11.92 6.11 -14.64
C LEU A 264 11.00 7.30 -14.95
N LEU A 265 9.80 7.32 -14.37
CA LEU A 265 8.89 8.47 -14.52
C LEU A 265 9.46 9.73 -13.88
N SER A 266 10.12 9.60 -12.72
CA SER A 266 10.72 10.75 -12.04
C SER A 266 11.88 11.36 -12.82
N VAL A 267 12.71 10.54 -13.47
CA VAL A 267 13.76 10.99 -14.40
C VAL A 267 13.14 11.67 -15.61
N ALA A 268 12.14 11.05 -16.24
CA ALA A 268 11.52 11.57 -17.46
C ALA A 268 10.74 12.87 -17.25
N LEU A 269 10.05 13.02 -16.12
CA LEU A 269 9.17 14.17 -15.85
C LEU A 269 9.89 15.31 -15.13
N PHE A 270 10.85 15.00 -14.26
CA PHE A 270 11.47 15.99 -13.37
C PHE A 270 12.99 16.11 -13.53
N ASN A 271 13.59 15.42 -14.52
CA ASN A 271 15.05 15.39 -14.74
C ASN A 271 15.85 15.04 -13.48
N LEU A 272 15.30 14.15 -12.64
CA LEU A 272 15.95 13.68 -11.42
C LEU A 272 17.21 12.87 -11.73
N GLN A 273 18.28 13.10 -10.97
CA GLN A 273 19.50 12.31 -11.08
C GLN A 273 19.38 11.02 -10.28
N LEU A 274 19.62 9.88 -10.94
CA LEU A 274 19.62 8.57 -10.30
C LEU A 274 20.90 8.37 -9.47
N THR A 275 20.74 7.96 -8.21
CA THR A 275 21.88 7.64 -7.33
C THR A 275 22.38 6.21 -7.58
N LEU A 276 23.64 5.92 -7.25
CA LEU A 276 24.18 4.55 -7.33
C LEU A 276 23.37 3.55 -6.48
N LEU A 277 22.81 4.01 -5.36
CA LEU A 277 21.96 3.22 -4.47
C LEU A 277 20.67 2.75 -5.16
N PHE A 278 20.14 3.50 -6.13
CA PHE A 278 19.02 3.05 -6.95
C PHE A 278 19.38 1.80 -7.76
N PHE A 279 20.53 1.78 -8.45
CA PHE A 279 20.95 0.63 -9.25
C PHE A 279 21.17 -0.61 -8.37
N VAL A 280 21.74 -0.44 -7.17
CA VAL A 280 21.88 -1.53 -6.19
C VAL A 280 20.50 -2.05 -5.76
N ALA A 281 19.54 -1.17 -5.48
CA ALA A 281 18.18 -1.58 -5.12
C ALA A 281 17.51 -2.37 -6.25
N VAL A 282 17.62 -1.92 -7.51
CA VAL A 282 17.07 -2.63 -8.68
C VAL A 282 17.72 -4.01 -8.87
N ALA A 283 19.04 -4.12 -8.70
CA ALA A 283 19.74 -5.41 -8.77
C ALA A 283 19.25 -6.38 -7.67
N CYS A 284 19.09 -5.89 -6.43
CA CYS A 284 18.54 -6.68 -5.33
C CYS A 284 17.10 -7.15 -5.60
N ILE A 285 16.24 -6.30 -6.18
CA ILE A 285 14.87 -6.67 -6.58
C ILE A 285 14.90 -7.76 -7.65
N GLY A 286 15.73 -7.61 -8.68
CA GLY A 286 15.87 -8.61 -9.75
C GLY A 286 16.31 -9.97 -9.19
N LEU A 287 17.31 -9.98 -8.31
CA LEU A 287 17.77 -11.19 -7.64
C LEU A 287 16.69 -11.80 -6.73
N ALA A 288 15.94 -10.98 -5.99
CA ALA A 288 14.85 -11.44 -5.14
C ALA A 288 13.72 -12.09 -5.96
N VAL A 289 13.34 -11.50 -7.09
CA VAL A 289 12.32 -12.07 -8.00
C VAL A 289 12.79 -13.40 -8.56
N HIS A 290 14.04 -13.47 -9.04
CA HIS A 290 14.63 -14.71 -9.54
C HIS A 290 14.68 -15.80 -8.45
N LEU A 291 15.09 -15.45 -7.23
CA LEU A 291 15.19 -16.41 -6.13
C LEU A 291 13.82 -16.92 -5.65
N TYR A 292 12.78 -16.09 -5.74
CA TYR A 292 11.43 -16.46 -5.31
C TYR A 292 10.64 -17.23 -6.38
N TYR A 293 10.74 -16.83 -7.65
CA TYR A 293 9.92 -17.37 -8.76
C TYR A 293 10.70 -18.17 -9.80
N GLY A 294 12.03 -18.04 -9.88
CA GLY A 294 12.84 -18.48 -11.03
C GLY A 294 13.31 -19.94 -11.01
N VAL A 295 13.03 -20.72 -9.98
CA VAL A 295 13.47 -22.12 -9.93
C VAL A 295 12.29 -23.01 -9.54
N THR A 296 11.66 -23.59 -10.56
CA THR A 296 10.86 -24.84 -10.45
C THR A 296 11.79 -26.03 -10.48
#